data_AF-A0A359F1E1-F1
#
_entry.id   AF-A0A359F1E1-F1
#
_cell.length_a   1.000
_cell.length_b   1.000
_cell.length_c   1.000
_cell.angle_alpha   90.00
_cell.angle_beta   90.00
_cell.angle_gamma   90.00
#
_symmetry.space_group_name_H-M   'P 1'
#
loop_
_entity.id
_entity.type
_entity.pdbx_description
1 polymer ?
#
loop_
_entity_poly.entity_id
_entity_poly.type
_entity_poly.pdbx_seq_one_letter_code
_entity_poly.pdbx_strand_id
1 'polypeptide(L)' 'PDVEGPGTGDGFKKFCAGEADIANASRPIKDEEKAACESDNVEFQELKIGLDAL' A
#
# COMPACT_ATOMS: atom_id res chain seq x y z
N PRO A 1 2.51 17.57 0.12
CA PRO A 1 2.53 16.10 0.21
C PRO A 1 3.92 15.59 -0.14
N ASP A 2 4.66 15.17 0.88
CA ASP A 2 5.96 14.53 0.69
C ASP A 2 5.75 13.17 0.04
N VAL A 3 6.47 12.93 -1.06
CA VAL A 3 6.43 11.66 -1.81
C VAL A 3 7.70 10.90 -1.47
N GLU A 4 7.57 9.86 -0.66
CA GLU A 4 8.68 9.00 -0.27
C GLU A 4 8.68 7.72 -1.12
N GLY A 5 9.88 7.25 -1.52
CA GLY A 5 10.04 6.10 -2.42
C GLY A 5 10.74 4.87 -1.82
N PRO A 6 10.27 4.28 -0.70
CA PRO A 6 10.91 3.10 -0.09
C PRO A 6 10.63 1.79 -0.83
N GLY A 7 9.83 1.82 -1.92
CA GLY A 7 9.39 0.65 -2.66
C GLY A 7 8.08 0.08 -2.13
N THR A 8 7.41 -0.73 -2.96
CA THR A 8 6.01 -1.17 -2.73
C THR A 8 5.79 -1.87 -1.37
N GLY A 9 6.70 -2.76 -0.96
CA GLY A 9 6.53 -3.52 0.29
C GLY A 9 6.63 -2.64 1.54
N ASP A 10 7.58 -1.71 1.57
CA ASP A 10 7.72 -0.77 2.70
C ASP A 10 6.63 0.31 2.67
N GLY A 11 6.14 0.68 1.48
CA GLY A 11 4.96 1.51 1.32
C GLY A 11 3.71 0.88 1.94
N PHE A 12 3.47 -0.42 1.72
CA PHE A 12 2.35 -1.13 2.35
C PHE A 12 2.47 -1.19 3.87
N LYS A 13 3.67 -1.41 4.42
CA LYS A 13 3.86 -1.40 5.89
C LYS A 13 3.50 -0.05 6.50
N LYS A 14 3.99 1.05 5.92
CA LYS A 14 3.67 2.41 6.39
C LYS A 14 2.17 2.71 6.29
N PHE A 15 1.55 2.30 5.19
CA PHE A 15 0.11 2.45 4.99
C PHE A 15 -0.71 1.66 6.02
N CYS A 16 -0.40 0.38 6.23
CA CYS A 16 -1.09 -0.44 7.24
C CYS A 16 -0.84 0.07 8.67
N ALA A 17 0.31 0.69 8.95
CA ALA A 17 0.61 1.33 10.23
C ALA A 17 -0.10 2.69 10.43
N GLY A 18 -0.85 3.17 9.44
CA GLY A 18 -1.53 4.48 9.49
C GLY A 18 -0.59 5.68 9.31
N GLU A 19 0.66 5.45 8.87
CA GLU A 19 1.64 6.51 8.61
C GLU A 19 1.44 7.17 7.24
N ALA A 20 0.63 6.56 6.36
CA ALA A 20 0.30 7.09 5.05
C ALA A 20 -1.20 6.92 4.74
N ASP A 21 -1.85 7.98 4.26
CA ASP A 21 -3.25 7.93 3.83
C ASP A 21 -3.43 7.21 2.48
N ILE A 22 -2.40 7.23 1.63
CA ILE A 22 -2.43 6.65 0.28
C ILE A 22 -1.06 6.01 -0.01
N ALA A 23 -1.06 4.75 -0.47
CA ALA A 23 0.11 4.08 -1.00
C ALA A 23 -0.02 3.84 -2.51
N ASN A 24 1.02 4.22 -3.27
CA ASN A 24 1.16 3.81 -4.67
C ASN A 24 1.99 2.52 -4.73
N ALA A 25 1.55 1.56 -5.53
CA ALA A 25 2.15 0.24 -5.62
C ALA A 25 2.21 -0.21 -7.09
N SER A 26 3.35 -0.75 -7.50
CA SER A 26 3.55 -1.34 -8.84
C SER A 26 2.93 -2.74 -8.99
N ARG A 27 2.41 -3.30 -7.90
CA ARG A 27 1.77 -4.62 -7.86
C ARG A 27 0.61 -4.62 -6.87
N PRO A 28 -0.33 -5.59 -6.97
CA PRO A 28 -1.35 -5.79 -5.95
C PRO A 28 -0.75 -6.06 -4.56
N ILE A 29 -1.52 -5.74 -3.53
CA ILE A 29 -1.19 -6.09 -2.15
C ILE A 29 -1.26 -7.62 -1.97
N LYS A 30 -0.29 -8.21 -1.26
CA LYS A 30 -0.26 -9.65 -0.97
C LYS A 30 -1.13 -9.97 0.23
N ASP A 31 -1.54 -11.23 0.36
CA ASP A 31 -2.39 -11.65 1.47
C ASP A 31 -1.71 -11.47 2.84
N GLU A 32 -0.37 -11.61 2.94
CA GLU A 32 0.35 -11.31 4.18
C GLU A 32 0.33 -9.82 4.54
N GLU A 33 0.33 -8.94 3.53
CA GLU A 33 0.26 -7.49 3.70
C GLU A 33 -1.18 -7.05 4.05
N LYS A 34 -2.20 -7.71 3.49
CA LYS A 34 -3.61 -7.51 3.90
C LYS A 34 -3.84 -7.84 5.36
N ALA A 35 -3.31 -8.99 5.82
CA ALA A 35 -3.45 -9.42 7.20
C ALA A 35 -2.82 -8.42 8.19
N ALA A 36 -1.74 -7.74 7.79
CA ALA A 36 -1.15 -6.66 8.59
C ALA A 36 -2.12 -5.46 8.69
N CYS A 37 -2.65 -4.99 7.56
CA CYS A 37 -3.66 -3.92 7.53
C CYS A 37 -4.91 -4.27 8.36
N GLU A 38 -5.41 -5.51 8.28
CA GLU A 38 -6.56 -5.98 9.07
C GLU A 38 -6.25 -5.99 10.58
N SER A 39 -5.04 -6.43 10.96
CA SER A 39 -4.60 -6.43 12.36
C SER A 39 -4.54 -5.02 12.95
N ASP A 40 -4.20 -4.04 12.11
CA ASP A 40 -4.14 -2.62 12.46
C ASP A 40 -5.49 -1.89 12.23
N ASN A 41 -6.56 -2.62 11.92
CA ASN A 41 -7.91 -2.10 11.63
C ASN A 41 -7.94 -1.07 10.49
N VAL A 42 -7.05 -1.21 9.52
CA VAL A 42 -7.00 -0.40 8.31
C VAL A 42 -7.86 -1.04 7.23
N GLU A 43 -9.02 -0.44 6.98
CA GLU A 43 -9.82 -0.72 5.80
C GLU A 43 -9.26 0.06 4.60
N PHE A 44 -9.10 -0.60 3.47
CA PHE A 44 -8.57 0.03 2.27
C PHE A 44 -9.30 -0.44 1.02
N GLN A 45 -9.21 0.36 -0.04
CA GLN A 45 -9.75 0.03 -1.35
C GLN A 45 -8.64 0.14 -2.39
N GLU A 46 -8.53 -0.88 -3.24
CA GLU A 46 -7.57 -0.86 -4.33
C GLU A 46 -8.13 -0.09 -5.54
N LEU A 47 -7.38 0.92 -5.98
CA LEU A 47 -7.69 1.68 -7.18
C LEU A 47 -6.61 1.42 -8.24
N LYS A 48 -7.02 0.86 -9.37
CA LYS A 48 -6.14 0.68 -10.53
C LYS A 48 -6.04 1.99 -11.30
N ILE A 49 -4.90 2.68 -11.16
CA ILE A 49 -4.67 3.99 -11.79
C ILE A 49 -4.06 3.86 -13.19
N GLY A 50 -3.28 2.81 -13.45
CA GLY A 50 -2.70 2.56 -14.77
C GLY A 50 -1.99 1.21 -14.81
N LEU A 51 -1.96 0.60 -15.99
CA LEU A 51 -1.05 -0.50 -16.32
C LEU A 51 0.13 0.13 -17.04
N ASP A 52 1.27 0.20 -16.36
CA ASP A 52 2.53 0.45 -17.06
C ASP A 52 2.93 -0.85 -17.75
N ALA A 53 3.24 -0.77 -19.05
CA ALA A 53 3.60 -1.94 -19.86
C ALA A 53 5.02 -2.37 -19.49
N LEU A 54 5.11 -3.12 -18.39
CA LEU A 54 6.35 -3.65 -17.82
C LEU A 54 7.14 -4.49 -18.83
#